data_AF-A0A2R6R1C5-F1
#
_entry.id   AF-A0A2R6R1C5-F1
#
_cell.length_a   1.000
_cell.length_b   1.000
_cell.length_c   1.000
_cell.angle_alpha   90.00
_cell.angle_beta   90.00
_cell.angle_gamma   90.00
#
_symmetry.space_group_name_H-M   'P 1'
#
loop_
_entity.id
_entity.type
_entity.pdbx_description
1 polymer ?
#
loop_
_entity_poly.entity_id
_entity_poly.type
_entity_poly.pdbx_seq_one_letter_code
_entity_poly.pdbx_strand_id
1 'polypeptide(L)'
;MKLELNLGLVMVLKLNLGLLTLFLLFLSLPASAQTTNTSAACPLDLGYVVRIPWPSSDCRNDNRTGCCQTLLSLYGVALAKHLKETSLFRLPDLQTSISCLSDFESKLDSLSLPPNLTSLCFDPHQFVITPNICAGIQSTRDWVARLGPFTVPDSACRPNLLNLTACDACVAAGFQVQTALTNIDGNRSHSIDCFYITVMYAAGIVNECGPESTGSVSCIFGLSIESQP
;
A
#
# COMPACT_ATOMS: atom_id res chain seq x y z
N MET A 1 -42.67 -21.54 -70.60
CA MET A 1 -41.41 -20.78 -70.47
C MET A 1 -41.22 -20.38 -69.01
N LYS A 2 -40.80 -21.35 -68.18
CA LYS A 2 -40.61 -21.16 -66.73
C LYS A 2 -39.75 -22.32 -66.21
N LEU A 3 -38.44 -22.22 -66.40
CA LEU A 3 -37.37 -22.98 -65.76
C LEU A 3 -36.10 -22.51 -66.48
N GLU A 4 -35.30 -21.64 -65.87
CA GLU A 4 -33.88 -21.34 -66.20
C GLU A 4 -33.40 -20.10 -65.39
N LEU A 5 -33.92 -19.87 -64.17
CA LEU A 5 -33.48 -18.73 -63.35
C LEU A 5 -33.41 -19.06 -61.85
N ASN A 6 -32.96 -20.27 -61.51
CA ASN A 6 -32.81 -20.66 -60.10
C ASN A 6 -31.58 -21.53 -59.78
N LEU A 7 -30.74 -21.86 -60.76
CA LEU A 7 -29.58 -22.73 -60.52
C LEU A 7 -28.32 -21.96 -60.10
N GLY A 8 -28.06 -20.80 -60.72
CA GLY A 8 -26.88 -19.97 -60.41
C GLY A 8 -26.91 -19.36 -59.00
N LEU A 9 -28.07 -18.88 -58.55
CA LEU A 9 -28.21 -18.25 -57.24
C LEU A 9 -28.08 -19.26 -56.09
N VAL A 10 -28.60 -20.47 -56.27
CA VAL A 10 -28.52 -21.56 -55.27
C VAL A 10 -27.07 -22.07 -55.12
N MET A 11 -26.29 -22.09 -56.21
CA MET A 11 -24.90 -22.53 -56.17
C MET A 11 -23.99 -21.52 -55.45
N VAL A 12 -24.18 -20.22 -55.68
CA VAL A 12 -23.42 -19.15 -54.98
C VAL A 12 -23.76 -19.10 -53.49
N LEU A 13 -25.04 -19.33 -53.12
CA LEU A 13 -25.46 -19.35 -51.72
C LEU A 13 -24.89 -20.55 -50.96
N LYS A 14 -24.81 -21.74 -51.59
CA LYS A 14 -24.20 -22.94 -51.00
C LYS A 14 -22.69 -22.84 -50.86
N LEU A 15 -21.99 -22.19 -51.80
CA LEU A 15 -20.53 -22.02 -51.75
C LEU A 15 -20.11 -21.05 -50.64
N ASN A 16 -20.86 -19.96 -50.43
CA ASN A 16 -20.62 -19.01 -49.34
C ASN A 16 -20.98 -19.58 -47.95
N LEU A 17 -22.03 -20.41 -47.86
CA LEU A 17 -22.39 -21.06 -46.59
C LEU A 17 -21.37 -22.12 -46.18
N GLY A 18 -20.80 -22.85 -47.15
CA GLY A 18 -19.72 -23.82 -46.92
C GLY A 18 -18.39 -23.18 -46.45
N LEU A 19 -18.02 -22.02 -47.01
CA LEU A 19 -16.85 -21.26 -46.55
C LEU A 19 -17.03 -20.71 -45.13
N LEU A 20 -18.24 -20.26 -44.77
CA LEU A 20 -18.54 -19.72 -43.43
C LEU A 20 -18.46 -20.82 -42.35
N THR A 21 -18.90 -22.04 -42.67
CA THR A 21 -18.81 -23.18 -41.75
C THR A 21 -17.38 -23.69 -41.55
N LEU A 22 -16.50 -23.57 -42.56
CA LEU A 22 -15.11 -24.00 -42.42
C LEU A 22 -14.29 -23.02 -41.55
N PHE A 23 -14.63 -21.73 -41.54
CA PHE A 23 -13.96 -20.72 -40.71
C PHE A 23 -14.29 -20.84 -39.20
N LEU A 24 -15.48 -21.33 -38.86
CA LEU A 24 -15.94 -21.47 -37.47
C LEU A 24 -15.35 -22.71 -36.75
N LEU A 25 -14.83 -23.69 -37.48
CA LEU A 25 -14.20 -24.90 -36.91
C LEU A 25 -12.75 -24.69 -36.46
N PHE A 26 -12.10 -23.58 -36.85
CA PHE A 26 -10.71 -23.29 -36.46
C PHE A 26 -10.57 -22.42 -35.19
N LEU A 27 -11.67 -21.98 -34.56
CA LEU A 27 -11.63 -21.07 -33.40
C LEU A 27 -11.78 -21.75 -32.03
N SER A 28 -11.78 -23.08 -31.94
CA SER A 28 -11.85 -23.79 -30.66
C SER A 28 -10.52 -24.45 -30.29
N LEU A 29 -9.47 -23.64 -30.11
CA LEU A 29 -8.37 -24.07 -29.24
C LEU A 29 -8.77 -23.75 -27.79
N PRO A 30 -8.79 -24.73 -26.87
CA PRO A 30 -8.84 -24.40 -25.45
C PRO A 30 -7.54 -23.66 -25.11
N ALA A 31 -7.64 -22.35 -24.91
CA ALA A 31 -6.57 -21.61 -24.27
C ALA A 31 -6.46 -22.18 -22.84
N SER A 32 -5.47 -23.03 -22.62
CA SER A 32 -5.01 -23.34 -21.27
C SER A 32 -4.59 -22.00 -20.67
N ALA A 33 -5.42 -21.44 -19.79
CA ALA A 33 -5.02 -20.33 -18.96
C ALA A 33 -3.88 -20.88 -18.07
N GLN A 34 -2.65 -20.67 -18.51
CA GLN A 34 -1.52 -20.70 -17.61
C GLN A 34 -1.80 -19.59 -16.60
N THR A 35 -2.30 -19.96 -15.42
CA THR A 35 -2.05 -19.20 -14.21
C THR A 35 -0.54 -19.17 -14.06
N THR A 36 0.08 -18.15 -14.66
CA THR A 36 1.38 -17.72 -14.23
C THR A 36 1.20 -17.27 -12.79
N ASN A 37 1.51 -18.17 -11.86
CA ASN A 37 1.88 -17.81 -10.50
C ASN A 37 3.16 -16.96 -10.60
N THR A 38 3.02 -15.75 -11.15
CA THR A 38 3.97 -14.68 -10.91
C THR A 38 3.83 -14.41 -9.44
N SER A 39 4.78 -14.93 -8.66
CA SER A 39 4.92 -14.54 -7.26
C SER A 39 4.92 -13.02 -7.24
N ALA A 40 3.89 -12.40 -6.65
CA ALA A 40 3.82 -10.95 -6.57
C ALA A 40 5.09 -10.48 -5.85
N ALA A 41 5.94 -9.72 -6.55
CA ALA A 41 7.14 -9.17 -5.93
C ALA A 41 6.74 -8.05 -4.97
N CYS A 42 7.47 -7.89 -3.87
CA CYS A 42 7.22 -6.77 -2.97
C CYS A 42 7.67 -5.45 -3.64
N PRO A 43 6.77 -4.45 -3.81
CA PRO A 43 7.16 -3.14 -4.33
C PRO A 43 7.78 -2.20 -3.29
N LEU A 44 7.81 -2.58 -2.01
CA LEU A 44 8.33 -1.74 -0.93
C LEU A 44 9.87 -1.81 -0.85
N ASP A 45 10.54 -0.65 -0.84
CA ASP A 45 11.96 -0.57 -0.51
C ASP A 45 12.18 -0.65 1.00
N LEU A 46 12.61 -1.82 1.47
CA LEU A 46 12.85 -2.12 2.88
C LEU A 46 14.34 -2.01 3.26
N GLY A 47 15.19 -1.46 2.38
CA GLY A 47 16.62 -1.36 2.64
C GLY A 47 16.98 -0.47 3.84
N TYR A 48 16.11 0.47 4.21
CA TYR A 48 16.34 1.38 5.35
C TYR A 48 16.28 0.68 6.71
N VAL A 49 15.64 -0.49 6.81
CA VAL A 49 15.44 -1.22 8.07
C VAL A 49 16.77 -1.55 8.75
N VAL A 50 17.82 -1.78 7.96
CA VAL A 50 19.18 -2.05 8.47
C VAL A 50 20.06 -0.80 8.55
N ARG A 51 19.61 0.34 8.01
CA ARG A 51 20.37 1.59 7.97
C ARG A 51 19.96 2.57 9.06
N ILE A 52 18.67 2.63 9.37
CA ILE A 52 18.13 3.50 10.43
C ILE A 52 18.48 2.89 11.79
N PRO A 53 19.06 3.65 12.73
CA PRO A 53 19.41 3.12 14.05
C PRO A 53 18.18 3.18 14.98
N TRP A 54 17.25 2.25 14.79
CA TRP A 54 16.09 2.06 15.66
C TRP A 54 16.39 1.02 16.76
N PRO A 55 15.66 1.01 17.89
CA PRO A 55 15.95 0.16 19.04
C PRO A 55 15.59 -1.31 18.80
N SER A 56 16.41 -1.99 17.99
CA SER A 56 16.22 -3.41 17.68
C SER A 56 16.32 -4.31 18.91
N SER A 57 16.94 -3.82 19.99
CA SER A 57 16.99 -4.47 21.29
C SER A 57 15.59 -4.70 21.90
N ASP A 58 14.61 -3.83 21.62
CA ASP A 58 13.23 -3.98 22.07
C ASP A 58 12.57 -5.25 21.52
N CYS A 59 13.01 -5.69 20.34
CA CYS A 59 12.52 -6.90 19.68
C CYS A 59 13.30 -8.17 20.03
N ARG A 60 14.32 -8.08 20.89
CA ARG A 60 15.07 -9.25 21.38
C ARG A 60 14.47 -9.85 22.66
N ASN A 61 13.66 -9.08 23.37
CA ASN A 61 13.10 -9.43 24.68
C ASN A 61 11.62 -9.82 24.57
N ASP A 62 11.02 -10.27 25.68
CA ASP A 62 9.59 -10.62 25.76
C ASP A 62 8.62 -9.42 25.68
N ASN A 63 9.09 -8.20 25.37
CA ASN A 63 8.24 -7.02 25.19
C ASN A 63 7.57 -7.02 23.80
N ARG A 64 6.65 -7.97 23.59
CA ARG A 64 5.97 -8.16 22.30
C ARG A 64 5.21 -6.92 21.84
N THR A 65 4.49 -6.25 22.73
CA THR A 65 3.71 -5.06 22.38
C THR A 65 4.60 -3.91 21.91
N GLY A 66 5.70 -3.64 22.63
CA GLY A 66 6.68 -2.62 22.23
C GLY A 66 7.32 -2.95 20.88
N CYS A 67 7.76 -4.20 20.70
CA CYS A 67 8.34 -4.65 19.44
C CYS A 67 7.37 -4.49 18.26
N CYS A 68 6.12 -4.96 18.38
CA CYS A 68 5.15 -4.87 17.28
C CYS A 68 4.81 -3.42 16.92
N GLN A 69 4.75 -2.51 17.91
CA GLN A 69 4.57 -1.09 17.64
C GLN A 69 5.76 -0.49 16.90
N THR A 70 7.00 -0.80 17.32
CA THR A 70 8.23 -0.36 16.64
C THR A 70 8.29 -0.88 15.21
N LEU A 71 7.99 -2.17 15.01
CA LEU A 71 7.96 -2.77 13.68
C LEU A 71 6.86 -2.17 12.80
N LEU A 72 5.70 -1.82 13.37
CA LEU A 72 4.62 -1.16 12.63
C LEU A 72 5.06 0.23 12.17
N SER A 73 5.68 1.02 13.05
CA SER A 73 6.23 2.32 12.71
C SER A 73 7.33 2.21 11.64
N LEU A 74 8.21 1.22 11.74
CA LEU A 74 9.21 0.95 10.70
C LEU A 74 8.54 0.62 9.38
N TYR A 75 7.60 -0.31 9.34
CA TYR A 75 6.90 -0.69 8.10
C TYR A 75 6.12 0.50 7.51
N GLY A 76 5.60 1.39 8.35
CA GLY A 76 4.97 2.65 7.96
C GLY A 76 5.88 3.57 7.14
N VAL A 77 7.21 3.55 7.38
CA VAL A 77 8.19 4.31 6.56
C VAL A 77 8.16 3.83 5.10
N ALA A 78 8.14 2.52 4.88
CA ALA A 78 8.05 1.94 3.54
C ALA A 78 6.71 2.29 2.86
N LEU A 79 5.60 2.20 3.60
CA LEU A 79 4.28 2.55 3.07
C LEU A 79 4.16 4.04 2.72
N ALA A 80 4.75 4.94 3.51
CA ALA A 80 4.79 6.36 3.19
C ALA A 80 5.64 6.65 1.95
N LYS A 81 6.75 5.93 1.76
CA LYS A 81 7.55 6.01 0.53
C LYS A 81 6.75 5.50 -0.67
N HIS A 82 6.09 4.36 -0.54
CA HIS A 82 5.19 3.82 -1.55
C HIS A 82 4.05 4.79 -1.91
N LEU A 83 3.46 5.43 -0.92
CA LEU A 83 2.44 6.48 -1.12
C LEU A 83 2.99 7.63 -1.95
N LYS A 84 4.22 8.10 -1.66
CA LYS A 84 4.88 9.16 -2.43
C LYS A 84 5.08 8.76 -3.89
N GLU A 85 5.42 7.51 -4.14
CA GLU A 85 5.77 7.01 -5.48
C GLU A 85 4.54 6.61 -6.32
N THR A 86 3.47 6.13 -5.68
CA THR A 86 2.32 5.51 -6.37
C THR A 86 1.01 6.22 -6.12
N SER A 87 0.95 7.15 -5.17
CA SER A 87 -0.28 7.78 -4.66
C SER A 87 -1.25 6.83 -3.94
N LEU A 88 -0.85 5.59 -3.61
CA LEU A 88 -1.67 4.62 -2.87
C LEU A 88 -1.20 4.47 -1.43
N PHE A 89 -2.14 4.46 -0.48
CA PHE A 89 -1.83 4.33 0.96
C PHE A 89 -1.48 2.90 1.39
N ARG A 90 -1.92 1.89 0.63
CA ARG A 90 -1.81 0.46 0.96
C ARG A 90 -1.49 -0.35 -0.29
N LEU A 91 -1.11 -1.60 -0.10
CA LEU A 91 -0.70 -2.53 -1.14
C LEU A 91 -1.92 -3.05 -1.94
N PRO A 92 -1.76 -3.39 -3.23
CA PRO A 92 -2.87 -3.72 -4.11
C PRO A 92 -3.62 -5.00 -3.74
N ASP A 93 -2.93 -5.99 -3.18
CA ASP A 93 -3.50 -7.31 -2.92
C ASP A 93 -2.77 -8.05 -1.78
N LEU A 94 -3.41 -9.12 -1.30
CA LEU A 94 -2.90 -9.95 -0.21
C LEU A 94 -1.57 -10.62 -0.53
N GLN A 95 -1.38 -11.09 -1.76
CA GLN A 95 -0.15 -11.79 -2.14
C GLN A 95 1.03 -10.83 -2.12
N THR A 96 0.84 -9.60 -2.62
CA THR A 96 1.82 -8.51 -2.51
C THR A 96 2.15 -8.21 -1.05
N SER A 97 1.13 -8.13 -0.17
CA SER A 97 1.36 -7.91 1.27
C SER A 97 2.14 -9.03 1.94
N ILE A 98 1.85 -10.30 1.62
CA ILE A 98 2.57 -11.46 2.15
C ILE A 98 4.04 -11.40 1.71
N SER A 99 4.29 -11.15 0.42
CA SER A 99 5.65 -11.01 -0.10
C SER A 99 6.42 -9.89 0.60
N CYS A 100 5.78 -8.72 0.84
CA CYS A 100 6.43 -7.63 1.54
C CYS A 100 6.72 -7.90 3.01
N LEU A 101 5.86 -8.64 3.70
CA LEU A 101 6.15 -9.06 5.07
C LEU A 101 7.28 -10.09 5.10
N SER A 102 7.38 -10.97 4.12
CA SER A 102 8.52 -11.89 3.98
C SER A 102 9.84 -11.15 3.74
N ASP A 103 9.84 -10.14 2.87
CA ASP A 103 11.03 -9.31 2.62
C ASP A 103 11.39 -8.49 3.85
N PHE A 104 10.40 -8.02 4.62
CA PHE A 104 10.62 -7.31 5.86
C PHE A 104 11.22 -8.21 6.93
N GLU A 105 10.69 -9.43 7.10
CA GLU A 105 11.26 -10.46 7.98
C GLU A 105 12.73 -10.73 7.62
N SER A 106 13.05 -10.86 6.33
CA SER A 106 14.43 -11.08 5.88
C SER A 106 15.38 -9.95 6.29
N LYS A 107 14.90 -8.70 6.41
CA LYS A 107 15.69 -7.59 6.96
C LYS A 107 15.85 -7.71 8.48
N LEU A 108 14.82 -8.11 9.20
CA LEU A 108 14.87 -8.34 10.64
C LEU A 108 15.82 -9.50 10.99
N ASP A 109 15.79 -10.58 10.22
CA ASP A 109 16.70 -11.73 10.36
C ASP A 109 18.16 -11.32 10.17
N SER A 110 18.43 -10.41 9.24
CA SER A 110 19.80 -9.90 9.02
C SER A 110 20.34 -9.11 10.22
N LEU A 111 19.47 -8.63 11.11
CA LEU A 111 19.81 -8.00 12.38
C LEU A 111 19.92 -9.03 13.52
N SER A 112 19.82 -10.33 13.22
CA SER A 112 19.86 -11.42 14.21
C SER A 112 18.75 -11.29 15.28
N LEU A 113 17.56 -10.84 14.88
CA LEU A 113 16.38 -10.79 15.74
C LEU A 113 15.71 -12.18 15.83
N PRO A 114 14.82 -12.41 16.82
CA PRO A 114 14.02 -13.63 16.86
C PRO A 114 13.25 -13.82 15.54
N PRO A 115 13.09 -15.07 15.06
CA PRO A 115 12.37 -15.33 13.83
C PRO A 115 10.85 -15.17 14.02
N ASN A 116 10.14 -15.04 12.91
CA ASN A 116 8.69 -14.95 12.78
C ASN A 116 8.08 -13.67 13.36
N LEU A 117 8.85 -12.60 13.54
CA LEU A 117 8.37 -11.35 14.15
C LEU A 117 7.21 -10.73 13.36
N THR A 118 7.30 -10.73 12.04
CA THR A 118 6.24 -10.21 11.16
C THR A 118 4.94 -10.97 11.34
N SER A 119 4.98 -12.31 11.38
CA SER A 119 3.78 -13.13 11.59
C SER A 119 3.22 -13.06 13.02
N LEU A 120 4.07 -12.76 14.00
CA LEU A 120 3.66 -12.53 15.39
C LEU A 120 2.97 -11.19 15.57
N CYS A 121 3.40 -10.17 14.82
CA CYS A 121 2.92 -8.80 14.98
C CYS A 121 1.81 -8.41 14.01
N PHE A 122 1.71 -9.06 12.84
CA PHE A 122 0.89 -8.54 11.76
C PHE A 122 0.00 -9.58 11.10
N ASP A 123 -1.25 -9.18 10.85
CA ASP A 123 -2.11 -9.75 9.82
C ASP A 123 -1.79 -9.08 8.47
N PRO A 124 -1.42 -9.82 7.41
CA PRO A 124 -1.17 -9.26 6.08
C PRO A 124 -2.36 -8.46 5.51
N HIS A 125 -3.60 -8.82 5.85
CA HIS A 125 -4.78 -8.09 5.35
C HIS A 125 -4.79 -6.61 5.77
N GLN A 126 -4.14 -6.26 6.89
CA GLN A 126 -4.11 -4.88 7.38
C GLN A 126 -3.31 -3.94 6.45
N PHE A 127 -2.49 -4.44 5.55
CA PHE A 127 -1.69 -3.61 4.64
C PHE A 127 -2.23 -3.57 3.20
N VAL A 128 -3.38 -4.21 2.96
CA VAL A 128 -4.02 -4.26 1.65
C VAL A 128 -5.05 -3.13 1.52
N ILE A 129 -5.18 -2.58 0.30
CA ILE A 129 -6.24 -1.64 -0.05
C ILE A 129 -7.59 -2.30 0.25
N THR A 130 -8.25 -1.76 1.27
CA THR A 130 -9.58 -2.20 1.70
C THR A 130 -10.45 -0.97 1.80
N PRO A 131 -11.55 -0.86 1.04
CA PRO A 131 -12.50 0.23 1.27
C PRO A 131 -13.05 0.12 2.69
N ASN A 132 -13.48 1.23 3.27
CA ASN A 132 -14.15 1.27 4.58
C ASN A 132 -13.24 1.01 5.81
N ILE A 133 -11.98 1.46 5.75
CA ILE A 133 -11.09 1.51 6.94
C ILE A 133 -10.84 2.93 7.44
N CYS A 134 -11.06 3.95 6.61
CA CYS A 134 -11.01 5.36 7.00
C CYS A 134 -11.54 6.25 5.87
N ALA A 135 -12.79 6.72 5.99
CA ALA A 135 -13.46 7.63 5.07
C ALA A 135 -13.42 7.19 3.59
N GLY A 136 -13.19 5.89 3.33
CA GLY A 136 -12.96 5.35 1.98
C GLY A 136 -11.67 5.83 1.29
N ILE A 137 -10.70 6.36 2.04
CA ILE A 137 -9.42 6.83 1.50
C ILE A 137 -8.54 5.63 1.12
N GLN A 138 -8.16 5.56 -0.16
CA GLN A 138 -7.21 4.57 -0.68
C GLN A 138 -6.03 5.25 -1.37
N SER A 139 -6.24 6.46 -1.89
CA SER A 139 -5.26 7.25 -2.63
C SER A 139 -5.17 8.71 -2.16
N THR A 140 -4.11 9.41 -2.57
CA THR A 140 -3.97 10.86 -2.33
C THR A 140 -5.10 11.68 -2.99
N ARG A 141 -5.71 11.17 -4.06
CA ARG A 141 -6.89 11.79 -4.67
C ARG A 141 -8.10 11.71 -3.73
N ASP A 142 -8.31 10.56 -3.09
CA ASP A 142 -9.41 10.39 -2.13
C ASP A 142 -9.19 11.27 -0.91
N TRP A 143 -7.95 11.38 -0.43
CA TRP A 143 -7.57 12.32 0.63
C TRP A 143 -8.01 13.75 0.29
N VAL A 144 -7.63 14.25 -0.90
CA VAL A 144 -8.02 15.59 -1.36
C VAL A 144 -9.53 15.72 -1.52
N ALA A 145 -10.21 14.68 -1.99
CA ALA A 145 -11.66 14.68 -2.12
C ALA A 145 -12.39 14.73 -0.76
N ARG A 146 -11.79 14.19 0.31
CA ARG A 146 -12.37 14.19 1.66
C ARG A 146 -12.03 15.42 2.48
N LEU A 147 -10.79 15.91 2.39
CA LEU A 147 -10.27 16.96 3.27
C LEU A 147 -10.01 18.29 2.55
N GLY A 148 -10.07 18.30 1.23
CA GLY A 148 -9.68 19.44 0.41
C GLY A 148 -8.20 19.42 0.02
N PRO A 149 -7.76 20.41 -0.78
CA PRO A 149 -6.40 20.46 -1.33
C PRO A 149 -5.34 20.92 -0.31
N PHE A 150 -5.77 21.41 0.86
CA PHE A 150 -4.88 21.91 1.90
C PHE A 150 -5.43 21.55 3.28
N THR A 151 -4.58 20.93 4.08
CA THR A 151 -4.85 20.46 5.43
C THR A 151 -3.84 21.06 6.40
N VAL A 152 -4.10 21.02 7.70
CA VAL A 152 -3.18 21.57 8.71
C VAL A 152 -1.78 20.92 8.66
N PRO A 153 -1.64 19.60 8.43
CA PRO A 153 -0.33 18.98 8.21
C PRO A 153 0.48 19.63 7.09
N ASP A 154 -0.12 20.08 5.98
CA ASP A 154 0.58 20.63 4.80
C ASP A 154 1.51 21.81 5.12
N SER A 155 1.24 22.55 6.21
CA SER A 155 2.16 23.55 6.74
C SER A 155 2.97 23.05 7.93
N ALA A 156 2.34 22.35 8.88
CA ALA A 156 2.97 21.97 10.14
C ALA A 156 4.04 20.87 10.00
N CYS A 157 3.82 19.90 9.11
CA CYS A 157 4.70 18.74 8.91
C CYS A 157 5.69 18.92 7.75
N ARG A 158 5.61 20.03 7.02
CA ARG A 158 6.45 20.33 5.86
C ARG A 158 7.94 20.49 6.16
N PRO A 159 8.36 21.26 7.20
CA PRO A 159 9.78 21.54 7.44
C PRO A 159 10.53 20.33 8.04
N ASN A 160 11.83 20.48 8.30
CA ASN A 160 12.60 19.50 9.06
C ASN A 160 12.08 19.43 10.51
N LEU A 161 11.76 18.21 10.97
CA LEU A 161 11.12 17.95 12.27
C LEU A 161 12.10 17.55 13.39
N LEU A 162 13.40 17.79 13.22
CA LEU A 162 14.38 17.64 14.31
C LEU A 162 14.20 18.69 15.42
N ASN A 163 13.54 19.81 15.11
CA ASN A 163 13.14 20.80 16.11
C ASN A 163 11.87 20.33 16.82
N LEU A 164 11.92 20.17 18.14
CA LEU A 164 10.80 19.65 18.94
C LEU A 164 9.52 20.49 18.80
N THR A 165 9.61 21.82 18.69
CA THR A 165 8.43 22.67 18.51
C THR A 165 7.77 22.43 17.15
N ALA A 166 8.56 22.24 16.08
CA ALA A 166 8.03 21.88 14.77
C ALA A 166 7.41 20.47 14.79
N CYS A 167 8.05 19.54 15.49
CA CYS A 167 7.52 18.19 15.67
C CYS A 167 6.17 18.19 16.41
N ASP A 168 6.09 18.87 17.55
CA ASP A 168 4.86 18.99 18.34
C ASP A 168 3.72 19.60 17.52
N ALA A 169 4.01 20.63 16.72
CA ALA A 169 3.04 21.23 15.82
C ALA A 169 2.55 20.24 14.75
N CYS A 170 3.45 19.45 14.16
CA CYS A 170 3.10 18.41 13.19
C CYS A 170 2.23 17.30 13.82
N VAL A 171 2.61 16.81 15.01
CA VAL A 171 1.86 15.78 15.74
C VAL A 171 0.45 16.28 16.08
N ALA A 172 0.34 17.51 16.59
CA ALA A 172 -0.96 18.13 16.87
C ALA A 172 -1.83 18.28 15.61
N ALA A 173 -1.23 18.67 14.47
CA ALA A 173 -1.91 18.74 13.19
C ALA A 173 -2.41 17.36 12.73
N GLY A 174 -1.61 16.31 12.95
CA GLY A 174 -1.98 14.92 12.68
C GLY A 174 -3.22 14.49 13.46
N PHE A 175 -3.28 14.77 14.77
CA PHE A 175 -4.46 14.46 15.59
C PHE A 175 -5.72 15.23 15.17
N GLN A 176 -5.57 16.47 14.72
CA GLN A 176 -6.70 17.24 14.18
C GLN A 176 -7.28 16.58 12.93
N VAL A 177 -6.42 16.16 11.99
CA VAL A 177 -6.88 15.49 10.76
C VAL A 177 -7.43 14.10 11.05
N GLN A 178 -6.80 13.34 11.94
CA GLN A 178 -7.34 12.04 12.39
C GLN A 178 -8.77 12.20 12.95
N THR A 179 -9.00 13.21 13.78
CA THR A 179 -10.33 13.50 14.34
C THR A 179 -11.33 13.84 13.23
N ALA A 180 -10.93 14.69 12.28
CA ALA A 180 -11.77 15.04 11.13
C ALA A 180 -12.12 13.80 10.28
N LEU A 181 -11.14 12.97 9.95
CA LEU A 181 -11.33 11.75 9.17
C LEU A 181 -12.22 10.73 9.90
N THR A 182 -12.02 10.55 11.20
CA THR A 182 -12.87 9.65 12.02
C THR A 182 -14.33 10.12 12.02
N ASN A 183 -14.55 11.45 12.04
CA ASN A 183 -15.90 12.02 11.96
C ASN A 183 -16.52 11.85 10.57
N ILE A 184 -15.73 12.00 9.49
CA ILE A 184 -16.19 11.79 8.11
C ILE A 184 -16.51 10.31 7.87
N ASP A 185 -15.69 9.42 8.40
CA ASP A 185 -15.86 7.96 8.30
C ASP A 185 -17.15 7.50 8.99
N GLY A 186 -17.48 8.11 10.13
CA GLY A 186 -18.70 7.78 10.88
C GLY A 186 -18.58 6.51 11.73
N ASN A 187 -17.48 5.77 11.66
CA ASN A 187 -17.20 4.64 12.53
C ASN A 187 -15.94 4.89 13.40
N ARG A 188 -16.15 5.09 14.70
CA ARG A 188 -15.05 5.36 15.64
C ARG A 188 -14.05 4.20 15.78
N SER A 189 -14.44 2.97 15.44
CA SER A 189 -13.49 1.84 15.47
C SER A 189 -12.39 1.98 14.43
N HIS A 190 -12.56 2.82 13.41
CA HIS A 190 -11.59 3.11 12.36
C HIS A 190 -10.61 4.25 12.71
N SER A 191 -10.71 4.81 13.92
CA SER A 191 -9.90 5.98 14.32
C SER A 191 -8.39 5.73 14.27
N ILE A 192 -7.94 4.51 14.52
CA ILE A 192 -6.53 4.10 14.41
C ILE A 192 -6.09 4.00 12.95
N ASP A 193 -6.90 3.42 12.07
CA ASP A 193 -6.59 3.37 10.63
C ASP A 193 -6.51 4.79 10.02
N CYS A 194 -7.41 5.68 10.45
CA CYS A 194 -7.33 7.10 10.09
C CYS A 194 -6.08 7.79 10.60
N PHE A 195 -5.58 7.41 11.77
CA PHE A 195 -4.31 7.89 12.29
C PHE A 195 -3.16 7.44 11.40
N TYR A 196 -3.08 6.15 11.05
CA TYR A 196 -2.02 5.62 10.19
C TYR A 196 -2.02 6.22 8.79
N ILE A 197 -3.19 6.43 8.19
CA ILE A 197 -3.31 7.14 6.91
C ILE A 197 -2.79 8.59 7.05
N THR A 198 -3.10 9.27 8.15
CA THR A 198 -2.58 10.63 8.40
C THR A 198 -1.05 10.65 8.56
N VAL A 199 -0.48 9.69 9.30
CA VAL A 199 0.96 9.51 9.49
C VAL A 199 1.66 9.30 8.13
N MET A 200 1.12 8.40 7.30
CA MET A 200 1.67 8.13 5.96
C MET A 200 1.60 9.36 5.05
N TYR A 201 0.50 10.11 5.07
CA TYR A 201 0.38 11.35 4.30
C TYR A 201 1.39 12.40 4.74
N ALA A 202 1.52 12.63 6.05
CA ALA A 202 2.46 13.58 6.62
C ALA A 202 3.92 13.27 6.23
N ALA A 203 4.35 12.00 6.32
CA ALA A 203 5.72 11.62 6.03
C ALA A 203 6.02 11.48 4.52
N GLY A 204 5.08 10.92 3.75
CA GLY A 204 5.26 10.59 2.34
C GLY A 204 4.99 11.76 1.40
N ILE A 205 3.95 12.55 1.69
CA ILE A 205 3.47 13.62 0.79
C ILE A 205 3.94 14.99 1.27
N VAL A 206 3.82 15.27 2.57
CA VAL A 206 3.99 16.63 3.10
C VAL A 206 5.44 16.95 3.47
N ASN A 207 6.12 16.07 4.20
CA ASN A 207 7.44 16.36 4.72
C ASN A 207 8.49 16.41 3.59
N GLU A 208 9.17 17.55 3.45
CA GLU A 208 10.12 17.76 2.35
C GLU A 208 11.40 16.92 2.48
N CYS A 209 11.76 16.51 3.70
CA CYS A 209 12.91 15.64 3.94
C CYS A 209 12.60 14.16 3.62
N GLY A 210 11.31 13.81 3.46
CA GLY A 210 10.86 12.47 3.12
C GLY A 210 10.76 11.50 4.31
N PRO A 211 10.22 10.30 4.06
CA PRO A 211 9.83 9.36 5.12
C PRO A 211 11.00 8.69 5.85
N GLU A 212 12.16 8.55 5.18
CA GLU A 212 13.37 7.96 5.78
C GLU A 212 14.23 8.98 6.56
N SER A 213 13.87 10.28 6.55
CA SER A 213 14.65 11.29 7.27
C SER A 213 14.57 11.10 8.79
N THR A 214 15.65 11.42 9.51
CA THR A 214 15.68 11.30 10.98
C THR A 214 14.53 12.06 11.64
N GLY A 215 14.17 13.24 11.12
CA GLY A 215 13.03 14.01 11.62
C GLY A 215 11.70 13.28 11.41
N SER A 216 11.43 12.73 10.22
CA SER A 216 10.20 11.96 9.97
C SER A 216 10.13 10.69 10.82
N VAL A 217 11.23 9.95 10.91
CA VAL A 217 11.32 8.69 11.64
C VAL A 217 11.10 8.93 13.14
N SER A 218 11.77 9.92 13.73
CA SER A 218 11.62 10.23 15.15
C SER A 218 10.31 10.91 15.50
N CYS A 219 9.85 11.86 14.67
CA CYS A 219 8.66 12.66 14.96
C CYS A 219 7.36 12.01 14.45
N ILE A 220 7.25 11.79 13.14
CA ILE A 220 5.99 11.35 12.51
C ILE A 220 5.71 9.89 12.82
N PHE A 221 6.74 9.03 12.78
CA PHE A 221 6.61 7.61 13.10
C PHE A 221 6.86 7.27 14.57
N GLY A 222 7.30 8.24 15.38
CA GLY A 222 7.53 8.07 16.82
C GLY A 222 8.61 7.04 17.16
N LEU A 223 9.53 6.75 16.24
CA LEU A 223 10.61 5.80 16.47
C LEU A 223 11.72 6.45 17.28
N SER A 224 12.09 5.83 18.40
CA SER A 224 13.31 6.23 19.08
C SER A 224 14.50 5.99 18.14
N ILE A 225 15.38 6.98 18.04
CA ILE A 225 16.63 6.87 17.29
C ILE A 225 17.72 6.60 18.31
N GLU A 226 18.29 5.40 18.28
CA GLU A 226 19.48 5.11 19.06
C GLU A 226 20.63 5.93 18.47
N SER A 227 21.38 6.64 19.32
CA SER A 227 22.67 7.16 18.92
C SER A 227 23.55 5.97 18.53
N GLN A 228 24.11 5.97 17.31
CA GLN A 228 25.14 4.99 16.97
C GLN A 228 26.26 5.09 18.01
N PRO A 229 26.81 3.96 18.49
CA PRO A 229 27.96 3.96 19.39
C PRO A 229 29.17 4.72 18.80
#